data_AF-A0A929W9S6-F1
#
_entry.id   AF-A0A929W9S6-F1
#
_cell.length_a   1.000
_cell.length_b   1.000
_cell.length_c   1.000
_cell.angle_alpha   90.00
_cell.angle_beta   90.00
_cell.angle_gamma   90.00
#
_symmetry.space_group_name_H-M   'P 1'
#
loop_
_entity.id
_entity.type
_entity.pdbx_description
1 polymer ?
#
loop_
_entity_poly.entity_id
_entity_poly.type
_entity_poly.pdbx_seq_one_letter_code
_entity_poly.pdbx_strand_id
1 'polypeptide(L)'
;MIEFRDIDYSDRDLVLRHTLHSSTRNCDFNFMNLVSWSFIYGTQIAVHRGLLVVRFRFEGRTAYLPPLCAETYCHDEHSENYAAVLLDLFEDTEAQGHPFRMMGVTAEMLERLHAVLPGRFEAYADPALADYIYDRESLSTLAGKKLQPKRNHANRFERTYPDFEFRPLTPEWIDECWRLESTWAAAHTEVHARLDPDAEQHSMRRVFKHWDMLQPLGGVLLVEGRLVAFTFGGPINHDTFDVCVEKADLNYDGAY
;
A
#
# COMPACT_ATOMS: atom_id res chain seq x y z
N MET A 1 -1.61 27.88 8.30
CA MET A 1 -1.83 27.33 6.94
C MET A 1 -0.83 26.20 6.74
N ILE A 2 -1.29 25.05 6.29
CA ILE A 2 -0.45 23.86 6.11
C ILE A 2 0.23 23.93 4.74
N GLU A 3 1.55 23.80 4.69
CA GLU A 3 2.32 23.86 3.45
C GLU A 3 2.41 22.47 2.80
N PHE A 4 1.40 22.16 1.99
CA PHE A 4 1.38 20.93 1.20
C PHE A 4 2.19 21.07 -0.10
N ARG A 5 2.86 19.98 -0.47
CA ARG A 5 3.48 19.79 -1.78
C ARG A 5 3.20 18.40 -2.31
N ASP A 6 3.31 18.23 -3.63
CA ASP A 6 3.20 16.91 -4.26
C ASP A 6 4.25 15.96 -3.69
N ILE A 7 3.83 14.71 -3.49
CA ILE A 7 4.75 13.64 -3.08
C ILE A 7 5.69 13.30 -4.24
N ASP A 8 6.96 13.11 -3.92
CA ASP A 8 8.01 12.74 -4.86
C ASP A 8 8.71 11.45 -4.42
N TYR A 9 9.36 10.76 -5.37
CA TYR A 9 10.11 9.54 -5.09
C TYR A 9 11.28 9.75 -4.10
N SER A 10 11.81 10.98 -4.00
CA SER A 10 12.83 11.35 -3.01
C SER A 10 12.32 11.45 -1.56
N ASP A 11 11.00 11.39 -1.34
CA ASP A 11 10.40 11.51 0.00
C ASP A 11 10.42 10.23 0.84
N ARG A 12 11.01 9.15 0.30
CA ARG A 12 10.99 7.83 0.92
C ARG A 12 11.40 7.86 2.39
N ASP A 13 12.56 8.45 2.68
CA ASP A 13 13.11 8.46 4.03
C ASP A 13 12.29 9.35 4.98
N LEU A 14 11.68 10.42 4.46
CA LEU A 14 10.79 11.28 5.24
C LEU A 14 9.51 10.52 5.62
N VAL A 15 8.90 9.82 4.67
CA VAL A 15 7.68 9.05 4.91
C VAL A 15 7.97 7.88 5.84
N LEU A 16 9.00 7.08 5.55
CA LEU A 16 9.37 5.92 6.36
C LEU A 16 9.74 6.28 7.79
N ARG A 17 10.34 7.46 8.02
CA ARG A 17 10.57 7.96 9.38
C ARG A 17 9.28 8.03 10.20
N HIS A 18 8.13 8.31 9.60
CA HIS A 18 6.86 8.39 10.34
C HIS A 18 6.13 7.04 10.32
N THR A 19 6.14 6.33 9.20
CA THR A 19 5.37 5.07 9.08
C THR A 19 6.01 3.94 9.88
N LEU A 20 7.34 3.81 9.93
CA LEU A 20 8.03 2.75 10.69
C LEU A 20 7.75 2.81 12.19
N HIS A 21 7.61 4.00 12.77
CA HIS A 21 7.29 4.19 14.19
C HIS A 21 5.80 4.11 14.53
N SER A 22 4.95 4.04 13.50
CA SER A 22 3.51 3.93 13.67
C SER A 22 3.05 2.49 13.92
N SER A 23 1.92 2.35 14.61
CA SER A 23 1.19 1.10 14.80
C SER A 23 0.26 0.75 13.62
N THR A 24 0.16 1.61 12.61
CA THR A 24 -0.74 1.36 11.48
C THR A 24 -0.19 0.28 10.56
N ARG A 25 -1.12 -0.53 10.03
CA ARG A 25 -0.85 -1.65 9.14
C ARG A 25 -1.63 -1.54 7.82
N ASN A 26 -2.23 -0.37 7.57
CA ASN A 26 -3.01 -0.13 6.38
C ASN A 26 -2.09 0.12 5.18
N CYS A 27 -2.40 -0.51 4.04
CA CYS A 27 -1.54 -0.51 2.85
C CYS A 27 -1.36 0.89 2.23
N ASP A 28 -2.30 1.82 2.45
CA ASP A 28 -2.20 3.19 1.92
C ASP A 28 -1.02 3.97 2.52
N PHE A 29 -0.45 3.53 3.65
CA PHE A 29 0.76 4.11 4.22
C PHE A 29 2.07 3.53 3.66
N ASN A 30 2.01 2.50 2.80
CA ASN A 30 3.19 2.07 2.07
C ASN A 30 3.65 3.21 1.14
N PHE A 31 4.92 3.59 1.23
CA PHE A 31 5.48 4.70 0.44
C PHE A 31 5.31 4.51 -1.06
N MET A 32 5.43 3.27 -1.55
CA MET A 32 5.21 2.97 -2.96
C MET A 32 3.76 3.25 -3.36
N ASN A 33 2.77 2.81 -2.56
CA ASN A 33 1.37 3.10 -2.86
C ASN A 33 1.09 4.61 -2.89
N LEU A 34 1.62 5.36 -1.91
CA LEU A 34 1.44 6.81 -1.84
C LEU A 34 1.93 7.54 -3.11
N VAL A 35 3.11 7.16 -3.64
CA VAL A 35 3.74 7.84 -4.78
C VAL A 35 3.34 7.25 -6.13
N SER A 36 3.08 5.95 -6.21
CA SER A 36 2.72 5.27 -7.47
C SER A 36 1.28 5.57 -7.86
N TRP A 37 0.38 5.78 -6.91
CA TRP A 37 -1.02 6.15 -7.15
C TRP A 37 -1.27 7.66 -7.18
N SER A 38 -0.25 8.50 -6.99
CA SER A 38 -0.41 9.96 -6.95
C SER A 38 -0.93 10.58 -8.25
N PHE A 39 -0.83 9.88 -9.38
CA PHE A 39 -1.40 10.32 -10.66
C PHE A 39 -2.94 10.33 -10.68
N ILE A 40 -3.60 9.47 -9.88
CA ILE A 40 -5.06 9.46 -9.73
C ILE A 40 -5.48 10.37 -8.58
N TYR A 41 -4.80 10.22 -7.46
CA TYR A 41 -5.23 10.84 -6.22
C TYR A 41 -4.65 12.24 -6.00
N GLY A 42 -3.69 12.69 -6.80
CA GLY A 42 -3.00 13.96 -6.59
C GLY A 42 -2.39 14.04 -5.19
N THR A 43 -1.75 12.96 -4.74
CA THR A 43 -1.24 12.81 -3.36
C THR A 43 -0.25 13.91 -3.03
N GLN A 44 -0.47 14.57 -1.90
CA GLN A 44 0.37 15.63 -1.36
C GLN A 44 0.72 15.33 0.09
N ILE A 45 1.92 15.74 0.49
CA ILE A 45 2.41 15.57 1.86
C ILE A 45 2.83 16.91 2.45
N ALA A 46 2.80 16.97 3.78
CA ALA A 46 3.37 18.04 4.59
C ALA A 46 3.94 17.45 5.89
N VAL A 47 5.01 18.06 6.41
CA VAL A 47 5.40 17.87 7.81
C VAL A 47 4.90 19.09 8.57
N HIS A 48 3.77 18.94 9.25
CA HIS A 48 3.09 20.02 9.95
C HIS A 48 3.14 19.77 11.45
N ARG A 49 3.74 20.71 12.18
CA ARG A 49 3.99 20.56 13.63
C ARG A 49 4.68 19.24 14.01
N GLY A 50 5.56 18.75 13.14
CA GLY A 50 6.29 17.49 13.35
C GLY A 50 5.50 16.21 13.05
N LEU A 51 4.26 16.31 12.54
CA LEU A 51 3.49 15.17 12.07
C LEU A 51 3.53 15.10 10.53
N LEU A 52 3.63 13.89 10.00
CA LEU A 52 3.38 13.64 8.59
C LEU A 52 1.87 13.73 8.34
N VAL A 53 1.50 14.62 7.44
CA VAL A 53 0.13 14.75 6.95
C VAL A 53 0.13 14.38 5.48
N VAL A 54 -0.78 13.48 5.10
CA VAL A 54 -1.02 13.09 3.71
C VAL A 54 -2.41 13.55 3.33
N ARG A 55 -2.54 14.31 2.24
CA ARG A 55 -3.83 14.65 1.64
C ARG A 55 -3.89 14.18 0.20
N PHE A 56 -5.10 13.90 -0.26
CA PHE A 56 -5.35 13.39 -1.59
C PHE A 56 -6.79 13.65 -2.01
N ARG A 57 -7.11 13.38 -3.28
CA ARG A 57 -8.45 13.52 -3.85
C ARG A 57 -9.13 12.16 -3.94
N PHE A 58 -10.32 12.05 -3.38
CA PHE A 58 -11.17 10.87 -3.47
C PHE A 58 -12.59 11.29 -3.80
N GLU A 59 -13.20 10.70 -4.84
CA GLU A 59 -14.54 11.07 -5.33
C GLU A 59 -14.69 12.60 -5.59
N GLY A 60 -13.63 13.21 -6.13
CA GLY A 60 -13.59 14.64 -6.44
C GLY A 60 -13.35 15.57 -5.24
N ARG A 61 -13.28 15.06 -4.01
CA ARG A 61 -13.11 15.84 -2.77
C ARG A 61 -11.75 15.60 -2.13
N THR A 62 -11.28 16.56 -1.34
CA THR A 62 -10.08 16.39 -0.51
C THR A 62 -10.37 15.44 0.64
N ALA A 63 -9.46 14.50 0.87
CA ALA A 63 -9.43 13.59 1.99
C ALA A 63 -8.00 13.51 2.55
N TYR A 64 -7.87 13.05 3.79
CA TYR A 64 -6.59 12.91 4.47
C TYR A 64 -6.44 11.48 5.00
N LEU A 65 -5.20 11.01 5.09
CA LEU A 65 -4.89 9.89 5.99
C LEU A 65 -4.74 10.42 7.43
N PRO A 66 -4.91 9.58 8.45
CA PRO A 66 -4.57 9.94 9.83
C PRO A 66 -3.15 10.50 9.93
N PRO A 67 -2.95 11.68 10.53
CA PRO A 67 -1.62 12.22 10.75
C PRO A 67 -0.75 11.23 11.55
N LEU A 68 0.51 11.08 11.14
CA LEU A 68 1.47 10.20 11.81
C LEU A 68 2.52 11.02 12.54
N CYS A 69 2.81 10.61 13.78
CA CYS A 69 3.96 11.12 14.53
C CYS A 69 5.25 10.51 14.00
N ALA A 70 6.37 11.24 14.12
CA ALA A 70 7.70 10.70 13.81
C ALA A 70 8.17 9.67 14.85
N GLU A 71 7.48 9.57 15.99
CA GLU A 71 7.72 8.62 17.06
C GLU A 71 6.42 7.84 17.36
N THR A 72 6.52 6.77 18.15
CA THR A 72 5.33 6.04 18.59
C THR A 72 4.43 6.97 19.40
N TYR A 73 3.16 7.08 19.00
CA TYR A 73 2.22 7.99 19.64
C TYR A 73 2.03 7.66 21.13
N CYS A 74 2.24 8.67 21.98
CA CYS A 74 1.91 8.67 23.40
C CYS A 74 0.87 9.76 23.66
N HIS A 75 -0.26 9.42 24.28
CA HIS A 75 -1.38 10.36 24.45
C HIS A 75 -1.00 11.59 25.28
N ASP A 76 -0.36 11.37 26.43
CA ASP A 76 0.00 12.44 27.37
C ASP A 76 1.00 13.44 26.77
N GLU A 77 1.85 12.98 25.84
CA GLU A 77 2.89 13.79 25.23
C GLU A 77 2.43 14.46 23.93
N HIS A 78 1.56 13.79 23.15
CA HIS A 78 1.28 14.18 21.77
C HIS A 78 -0.15 14.69 21.55
N SER A 79 -1.08 14.47 22.47
CA SER A 79 -2.51 14.78 22.28
C SER A 79 -2.77 16.24 21.88
N GLU A 80 -2.16 17.21 22.57
CA GLU A 80 -2.34 18.63 22.27
C GLU A 80 -1.89 18.99 20.85
N ASN A 81 -0.71 18.51 20.45
CA ASN A 81 -0.18 18.78 19.12
C ASN A 81 -0.97 18.06 18.03
N TYR A 82 -1.40 16.82 18.31
CA TYR A 82 -2.28 16.06 17.42
C TYR A 82 -3.62 16.78 17.23
N ALA A 83 -4.22 17.31 18.30
CA ALA A 83 -5.44 18.12 18.23
C ALA A 83 -5.24 19.36 17.37
N ALA A 84 -4.13 20.08 17.56
CA ALA A 84 -3.82 21.27 16.79
C ALA A 84 -3.69 20.97 15.29
N VAL A 85 -3.03 19.86 14.91
CA VAL A 85 -2.97 19.42 13.51
C VAL A 85 -4.37 19.10 12.97
N LEU A 86 -5.21 18.38 13.71
CA LEU A 86 -6.58 18.07 13.26
C LEU A 86 -7.43 19.33 13.05
N LEU A 87 -7.33 20.31 13.95
CA LEU A 87 -8.02 21.59 13.81
C LEU A 87 -7.51 22.37 12.59
N ASP A 88 -6.19 22.41 12.36
CA ASP A 88 -5.60 23.04 11.18
C ASP A 88 -6.08 22.35 9.88
N LEU A 89 -6.32 21.03 9.91
CA LEU A 89 -6.89 20.30 8.75
C LEU A 89 -8.37 20.59 8.54
N PHE A 90 -9.16 20.79 9.60
CA PHE A 90 -10.55 21.22 9.48
C PHE A 90 -10.61 22.58 8.77
N GLU A 91 -9.77 23.54 9.18
CA GLU A 91 -9.67 24.84 8.53
C GLU A 91 -9.26 24.73 7.05
N ASP A 92 -8.31 23.84 6.70
CA ASP A 92 -7.89 23.59 5.30
C ASP A 92 -9.08 23.11 4.43
N THR A 93 -9.95 22.26 4.98
CA THR A 93 -11.15 21.77 4.25
C THR A 93 -12.29 22.78 4.18
N GLU A 94 -12.52 23.52 5.26
CA GLU A 94 -13.55 24.59 5.29
C GLU A 94 -13.23 25.67 4.26
N ALA A 95 -11.95 26.04 4.10
CA ALA A 95 -11.51 26.96 3.06
C ALA A 95 -11.79 26.46 1.62
N GLN A 96 -11.95 25.14 1.44
CA GLN A 96 -12.29 24.50 0.17
C GLN A 96 -13.79 24.26 -0.02
N GLY A 97 -14.63 24.60 0.98
CA GLY A 97 -16.09 24.50 0.90
C GLY A 97 -16.64 23.07 1.00
N HIS A 98 -15.88 22.14 1.57
CA HIS A 98 -16.27 20.74 1.72
C HIS A 98 -16.04 20.25 3.15
N PRO A 99 -16.86 19.29 3.64
CA PRO A 99 -16.65 18.73 4.97
C PRO A 99 -15.34 17.96 5.05
N PHE A 100 -14.71 18.00 6.23
CA PHE A 100 -13.52 17.22 6.51
C PHE A 100 -13.77 15.71 6.33
N ARG A 101 -12.85 15.03 5.62
CA ARG A 101 -12.89 13.58 5.39
C ARG A 101 -11.53 12.98 5.69
N MET A 102 -11.52 11.93 6.51
CA MET A 102 -10.35 11.09 6.75
C MET A 102 -10.64 9.67 6.31
N MET A 103 -9.69 9.03 5.64
CA MET A 103 -9.77 7.67 5.11
C MET A 103 -8.63 6.83 5.68
N GLY A 104 -8.72 5.51 5.64
CA GLY A 104 -7.67 4.63 6.18
C GLY A 104 -7.56 4.68 7.72
N VAL A 105 -8.62 5.11 8.40
CA VAL A 105 -8.67 5.18 9.87
C VAL A 105 -8.86 3.77 10.44
N THR A 106 -7.81 3.21 11.04
CA THR A 106 -7.91 1.94 11.78
C THR A 106 -8.70 2.12 13.09
N ALA A 107 -9.15 1.03 13.71
CA ALA A 107 -9.87 1.10 14.99
C ALA A 107 -9.06 1.82 16.08
N GLU A 108 -7.75 1.55 16.18
CA GLU A 108 -6.86 2.23 17.13
C GLU A 108 -6.73 3.73 16.82
N MET A 109 -6.62 4.10 15.55
CA MET A 109 -6.58 5.51 15.15
C MET A 109 -7.89 6.21 15.45
N LEU A 110 -9.03 5.54 15.29
CA LEU A 110 -10.34 6.10 15.62
C LEU A 110 -10.48 6.36 17.13
N GLU A 111 -10.02 5.43 17.98
CA GLU A 111 -9.97 5.63 19.43
C GLU A 111 -9.12 6.86 19.79
N ARG A 112 -7.96 7.01 19.16
CA ARG A 112 -7.10 8.21 19.31
C ARG A 112 -7.83 9.48 18.91
N LEU A 113 -8.49 9.50 17.74
CA LEU A 113 -9.23 10.66 17.25
C LEU A 113 -10.33 11.08 18.23
N HIS A 114 -11.09 10.12 18.76
CA HIS A 114 -12.13 10.38 19.76
C HIS A 114 -11.58 10.85 21.11
N ALA A 115 -10.41 10.37 21.53
CA ALA A 115 -9.75 10.84 22.74
C ALA A 115 -9.25 12.29 22.60
N VAL A 116 -8.67 12.62 21.44
CA VAL A 116 -8.07 13.93 21.17
C VAL A 116 -9.12 15.01 20.89
N LEU A 117 -10.17 14.70 20.13
CA LEU A 117 -11.28 15.61 19.82
C LEU A 117 -12.64 14.91 20.00
N PRO A 118 -13.15 14.81 21.24
CA PRO A 118 -14.40 14.12 21.53
C PRO A 118 -15.60 14.71 20.77
N GLY A 119 -16.40 13.83 20.16
CA GLY A 119 -17.64 14.21 19.46
C GLY A 119 -17.45 14.93 18.12
N ARG A 120 -16.22 14.96 17.58
CA ARG A 120 -15.91 15.64 16.30
C ARG A 120 -15.88 14.73 15.08
N PHE A 121 -15.96 13.42 15.26
CA PHE A 121 -15.85 12.44 14.19
C PHE A 121 -17.04 11.47 14.19
N GLU A 122 -17.43 11.07 12.99
CA GLU A 122 -18.33 9.95 12.75
C GLU A 122 -17.62 9.00 11.78
N ALA A 123 -17.66 7.69 12.05
CA ALA A 123 -16.90 6.70 11.31
C ALA A 123 -17.83 5.66 10.68
N TYR A 124 -17.48 5.28 9.45
CA TYR A 124 -18.17 4.25 8.67
C TYR A 124 -17.11 3.31 8.08
N ALA A 125 -17.41 2.01 8.08
CA ALA A 125 -16.54 1.02 7.46
C ALA A 125 -17.15 0.56 6.14
N ASP A 126 -16.32 0.51 5.10
CA ASP A 126 -16.65 -0.17 3.85
C ASP A 126 -15.81 -1.45 3.75
N PRO A 127 -16.40 -2.65 3.87
CA PRO A 127 -15.69 -3.91 3.70
C PRO A 127 -14.97 -4.05 2.35
N ALA A 128 -15.38 -3.28 1.33
CA ALA A 128 -14.69 -3.21 0.04
C ALA A 128 -13.27 -2.66 0.12
N LEU A 129 -12.98 -1.83 1.12
CA LEU A 129 -11.73 -1.11 1.30
C LEU A 129 -10.89 -1.69 2.44
N ALA A 130 -11.27 -2.86 2.96
CA ALA A 130 -10.57 -3.49 4.07
C ALA A 130 -9.33 -4.25 3.58
N ASP A 131 -8.21 -4.05 4.28
CA ASP A 131 -6.96 -4.79 4.05
C ASP A 131 -7.03 -6.20 4.63
N TYR A 132 -6.43 -7.15 3.91
CA TYR A 132 -6.23 -8.51 4.38
C TYR A 132 -4.84 -8.63 5.03
N ILE A 133 -4.81 -8.76 6.35
CA ILE A 133 -3.57 -8.91 7.11
C ILE A 133 -3.35 -10.39 7.47
N TYR A 134 -2.19 -10.91 7.10
CA TYR A 134 -1.79 -12.28 7.36
C TYR A 134 -0.53 -12.32 8.23
N ASP A 135 -0.43 -13.37 9.03
CA ASP A 135 0.81 -13.69 9.73
C ASP A 135 1.86 -14.23 8.76
N ARG A 136 3.07 -13.66 8.81
CA ARG A 136 4.19 -14.02 7.93
C ARG A 136 4.62 -15.47 8.10
N GLU A 137 4.65 -15.97 9.35
CA GLU A 137 5.04 -17.35 9.62
C GLU A 137 4.03 -18.33 9.01
N SER A 138 2.75 -18.01 9.08
CA SER A 138 1.66 -18.77 8.47
C SER A 138 1.79 -18.84 6.94
N LEU A 139 2.07 -17.72 6.26
CA LEU A 139 2.23 -17.72 4.80
C LEU A 139 3.53 -18.40 4.34
N SER A 140 4.62 -18.23 5.07
CA SER A 140 5.93 -18.81 4.68
C SER A 140 6.06 -20.31 4.95
N THR A 141 5.39 -20.83 5.97
CA THR A 141 5.42 -22.26 6.33
C THR A 141 4.24 -23.04 5.78
N LEU A 142 3.14 -22.33 5.47
CA LEU A 142 1.83 -22.89 5.17
C LEU A 142 1.38 -23.91 6.22
N ALA A 143 1.83 -23.81 7.47
CA ALA A 143 1.64 -24.84 8.48
C ALA A 143 0.17 -24.98 8.94
N GLY A 144 -0.17 -26.15 9.46
CA GLY A 144 -1.47 -26.43 10.05
C GLY A 144 -2.55 -26.90 9.04
N LYS A 145 -3.70 -27.27 9.61
CA LYS A 145 -4.81 -27.90 8.86
C LYS A 145 -5.53 -26.92 7.93
N LYS A 146 -5.70 -25.66 8.33
CA LYS A 146 -6.41 -24.64 7.54
C LYS A 146 -5.68 -24.31 6.23
N LEU A 147 -4.34 -24.38 6.23
CA LEU A 147 -3.49 -24.09 5.07
C LEU A 147 -3.09 -25.33 4.26
N GLN A 148 -3.59 -26.52 4.63
CA GLN A 148 -3.36 -27.75 3.85
C GLN A 148 -3.74 -27.61 2.36
N PRO A 149 -4.86 -26.95 1.97
CA PRO A 149 -5.16 -26.75 0.55
C PRO A 149 -4.08 -25.93 -0.17
N LYS A 150 -3.57 -24.86 0.46
CA LYS A 150 -2.51 -24.01 -0.10
C LYS A 150 -1.20 -24.78 -0.26
N ARG A 151 -0.81 -25.56 0.75
CA ARG A 151 0.34 -26.47 0.64
C ARG A 151 0.16 -27.51 -0.46
N ASN A 152 -1.05 -28.01 -0.68
CA ASN A 152 -1.32 -28.94 -1.78
C ASN A 152 -1.18 -28.28 -3.17
N HIS A 153 -1.51 -26.98 -3.30
CA HIS A 153 -1.24 -26.22 -4.52
C HIS A 153 0.27 -26.07 -4.76
N ALA A 154 1.01 -25.62 -3.75
CA ALA A 154 2.48 -25.50 -3.83
C ALA A 154 3.14 -26.83 -4.20
N ASN A 155 2.84 -27.92 -3.48
CA ASN A 155 3.38 -29.26 -3.78
C ASN A 155 3.03 -29.75 -5.19
N ARG A 156 1.85 -29.37 -5.72
CA ARG A 156 1.44 -29.71 -7.09
C ARG A 156 2.26 -28.92 -8.10
N PHE A 157 2.45 -27.63 -7.88
CA PHE A 157 3.30 -26.78 -8.72
C PHE A 157 4.73 -27.33 -8.77
N GLU A 158 5.35 -27.59 -7.61
CA GLU A 158 6.72 -28.15 -7.51
C GLU A 158 6.86 -29.49 -8.25
N ARG A 159 5.85 -30.36 -8.17
CA ARG A 159 5.87 -31.65 -8.89
C ARG A 159 5.68 -31.49 -10.40
N THR A 160 4.89 -30.49 -10.82
CA THR A 160 4.55 -30.25 -12.23
C THR A 160 5.70 -29.55 -12.94
N TYR A 161 6.38 -28.64 -12.24
CA TYR A 161 7.49 -27.83 -12.73
C TYR A 161 8.72 -28.05 -11.84
N PRO A 162 9.35 -29.24 -11.82
CA PRO A 162 10.42 -29.57 -10.88
C PRO A 162 11.67 -28.69 -11.01
N ASP A 163 11.88 -28.10 -12.18
CA ASP A 163 13.01 -27.21 -12.49
C ASP A 163 12.62 -25.72 -12.38
N PHE A 164 11.56 -25.39 -11.62
CA PHE A 164 11.20 -24.00 -11.37
C PHE A 164 12.29 -23.27 -10.59
N GLU A 165 12.36 -21.96 -10.77
CA GLU A 165 13.26 -21.12 -10.01
C GLU A 165 12.53 -19.92 -9.43
N PHE A 166 12.78 -19.62 -8.15
CA PHE A 166 12.38 -18.35 -7.55
C PHE A 166 13.62 -17.49 -7.35
N ARG A 167 13.66 -16.32 -7.99
CA ARG A 167 14.80 -15.40 -7.94
C ARG A 167 14.36 -14.02 -7.44
N PRO A 168 15.23 -13.24 -6.79
CA PRO A 168 14.93 -11.85 -6.46
C PRO A 168 14.55 -11.06 -7.72
N LEU A 169 13.53 -10.20 -7.60
CA LEU A 169 13.21 -9.24 -8.65
C LEU A 169 14.28 -8.16 -8.65
N THR A 170 14.96 -8.00 -9.77
CA THR A 170 15.99 -6.99 -10.02
C THR A 170 15.62 -6.21 -11.30
N PRO A 171 16.24 -5.05 -11.56
CA PRO A 171 15.93 -4.27 -12.76
C PRO A 171 16.02 -5.04 -14.08
N GLU A 172 16.87 -6.07 -14.16
CA GLU A 172 17.02 -6.93 -15.34
C GLU A 172 15.73 -7.72 -15.69
N TRP A 173 14.86 -7.96 -14.71
CA TRP A 173 13.60 -8.68 -14.90
C TRP A 173 12.42 -7.78 -15.27
N ILE A 174 12.55 -6.45 -15.20
CA ILE A 174 11.45 -5.50 -15.35
C ILE A 174 10.76 -5.64 -16.72
N ASP A 175 11.53 -5.74 -17.80
CA ASP A 175 10.99 -5.86 -19.16
C ASP A 175 10.14 -7.15 -19.31
N GLU A 176 10.58 -8.24 -18.67
CA GLU A 176 9.88 -9.51 -18.72
C GLU A 176 8.64 -9.53 -17.81
N CYS A 177 8.68 -8.87 -16.65
CA CYS A 177 7.50 -8.63 -15.82
C CYS A 177 6.45 -7.82 -16.59
N TRP A 178 6.90 -6.79 -17.31
CA TRP A 178 6.05 -5.96 -18.14
C TRP A 178 5.42 -6.75 -19.30
N ARG A 179 6.20 -7.66 -19.91
CA ARG A 179 5.69 -8.57 -20.96
C ARG A 179 4.61 -9.50 -20.43
N LEU A 180 4.79 -10.05 -19.23
CA LEU A 180 3.78 -10.89 -18.58
C LEU A 180 2.47 -10.12 -18.36
N GLU A 181 2.55 -8.96 -17.72
CA GLU A 181 1.38 -8.12 -17.43
C GLU A 181 0.65 -7.68 -18.71
N SER A 182 1.40 -7.25 -19.73
CA SER A 182 0.81 -6.82 -21.01
C SER A 182 0.09 -7.97 -21.73
N THR A 183 0.64 -9.18 -21.64
CA THR A 183 0.02 -10.38 -22.22
C THR A 183 -1.27 -10.73 -21.49
N TRP A 184 -1.26 -10.63 -20.16
CA TRP A 184 -2.44 -10.88 -19.33
C TRP A 184 -3.57 -9.89 -19.64
N ALA A 185 -3.26 -8.59 -19.71
CA ALA A 185 -4.26 -7.55 -19.99
C ALA A 185 -4.86 -7.66 -21.40
N ALA A 186 -4.05 -8.01 -22.40
CA ALA A 186 -4.55 -8.25 -23.76
C ALA A 186 -5.52 -9.43 -23.82
N ALA A 187 -5.35 -10.45 -22.96
CA ALA A 187 -6.20 -11.63 -22.91
C ALA A 187 -7.50 -11.45 -22.08
N HIS A 188 -7.60 -10.41 -21.25
CA HIS A 188 -8.68 -10.24 -20.26
C HIS A 188 -9.44 -8.90 -20.39
N THR A 189 -9.59 -8.38 -21.61
CA THR A 189 -10.21 -7.08 -21.90
C THR A 189 -11.65 -6.90 -21.40
N GLU A 190 -12.34 -7.96 -20.97
CA GLU A 190 -13.75 -7.94 -20.55
C GLU A 190 -13.99 -8.05 -19.02
N VAL A 191 -12.96 -8.27 -18.18
CA VAL A 191 -13.17 -8.89 -16.84
C VAL A 191 -13.05 -7.97 -15.61
N HIS A 192 -12.63 -6.70 -15.70
CA HIS A 192 -12.31 -5.94 -14.46
C HIS A 192 -13.20 -4.71 -14.18
N ALA A 193 -13.87 -4.74 -13.01
CA ALA A 193 -14.89 -3.78 -12.58
C ALA A 193 -14.58 -3.04 -11.26
N ARG A 194 -13.31 -2.88 -10.84
CA ARG A 194 -13.00 -2.11 -9.61
C ARG A 194 -11.81 -1.15 -9.69
N LEU A 195 -10.84 -1.42 -10.54
CA LEU A 195 -9.78 -0.50 -10.94
C LEU A 195 -9.65 -0.60 -12.45
N ASP A 196 -9.45 0.53 -13.11
CA ASP A 196 -9.10 0.55 -14.52
C ASP A 196 -7.79 -0.23 -14.67
N PRO A 197 -7.72 -1.33 -15.46
CA PRO A 197 -6.46 -2.04 -15.72
C PRO A 197 -5.33 -1.10 -16.12
N ASP A 198 -5.66 0.01 -16.79
CA ASP A 198 -4.70 1.05 -17.14
C ASP A 198 -4.09 1.74 -15.91
N ALA A 199 -4.86 1.88 -14.82
CA ALA A 199 -4.41 2.50 -13.58
C ALA A 199 -3.42 1.63 -12.79
N GLU A 200 -3.73 0.35 -12.59
CA GLU A 200 -2.82 -0.57 -11.90
C GLU A 200 -1.50 -0.71 -12.68
N GLN A 201 -1.60 -0.84 -14.01
CA GLN A 201 -0.44 -0.85 -14.89
C GLN A 201 0.37 0.44 -14.83
N HIS A 202 -0.31 1.60 -14.76
CA HIS A 202 0.37 2.88 -14.62
C HIS A 202 1.11 2.98 -13.28
N SER A 203 0.48 2.55 -12.19
CA SER A 203 1.08 2.46 -10.86
C SER A 203 2.33 1.56 -10.88
N MET A 204 2.21 0.36 -11.44
CA MET A 204 3.32 -0.59 -11.57
C MET A 204 4.47 -0.03 -12.42
N ARG A 205 4.17 0.62 -13.55
CA ARG A 205 5.19 1.29 -14.40
C ARG A 205 5.95 2.36 -13.65
N ARG A 206 5.27 3.13 -12.79
CA ARG A 206 5.92 4.14 -11.94
C ARG A 206 6.88 3.49 -10.96
N VAL A 207 6.51 2.36 -10.35
CA VAL A 207 7.41 1.62 -9.47
C VAL A 207 8.63 1.11 -10.21
N PHE A 208 8.45 0.44 -11.35
CA PHE A 208 9.56 -0.07 -12.16
C PHE A 208 10.50 1.03 -12.66
N LYS A 209 9.96 2.16 -13.11
CA LYS A 209 10.78 3.31 -13.56
C LYS A 209 11.65 3.90 -12.45
N HIS A 210 11.19 3.82 -11.20
CA HIS A 210 11.83 4.43 -10.05
C HIS A 210 12.33 3.38 -9.04
N TRP A 211 12.66 2.18 -9.53
CA TRP A 211 13.04 1.01 -8.74
C TRP A 211 14.09 1.32 -7.66
N ASP A 212 15.19 1.97 -8.05
CA ASP A 212 16.30 2.27 -7.13
C ASP A 212 15.93 3.25 -6.02
N MET A 213 15.04 4.21 -6.31
CA MET A 213 14.59 5.20 -5.31
C MET A 213 13.56 4.60 -4.36
N LEU A 214 12.69 3.74 -4.86
CA LEU A 214 11.63 3.11 -4.07
C LEU A 214 12.14 1.94 -3.22
N GLN A 215 13.19 1.26 -3.69
CA GLN A 215 13.77 0.08 -3.06
C GLN A 215 12.73 -1.01 -2.71
N PRO A 216 11.87 -1.42 -3.66
CA PRO A 216 10.97 -2.55 -3.45
C PRO A 216 11.75 -3.84 -3.19
N LEU A 217 11.13 -4.75 -2.45
CA LEU A 217 11.56 -6.14 -2.34
C LEU A 217 10.55 -7.02 -3.07
N GLY A 218 11.04 -7.98 -3.84
CA GLY A 218 10.18 -8.81 -4.67
C GLY A 218 10.89 -10.04 -5.21
N GLY A 219 10.14 -10.85 -5.94
CA GLY A 219 10.65 -12.05 -6.58
C GLY A 219 9.99 -12.32 -7.92
N VAL A 220 10.67 -13.11 -8.73
CA VAL A 220 10.19 -13.65 -9.99
C VAL A 220 10.20 -15.17 -9.93
N LEU A 221 9.17 -15.77 -10.49
CA LEU A 221 9.03 -17.21 -10.64
C LEU A 221 9.27 -17.59 -12.09
N LEU A 222 10.21 -18.50 -12.32
CA LEU A 222 10.57 -19.00 -13.63
C LEU A 222 10.22 -20.48 -13.77
N VAL A 223 9.75 -20.85 -14.96
CA VAL A 223 9.55 -22.24 -15.38
C VAL A 223 10.20 -22.37 -16.76
N GLU A 224 11.11 -23.35 -16.93
CA GLU A 224 11.86 -23.55 -18.18
C GLU A 224 12.57 -22.27 -18.68
N GLY A 225 13.08 -21.47 -17.75
CA GLY A 225 13.75 -20.20 -18.04
C GLY A 225 12.83 -19.04 -18.46
N ARG A 226 11.52 -19.25 -18.51
CA ARG A 226 10.52 -18.21 -18.77
C ARG A 226 9.94 -17.69 -17.46
N LEU A 227 9.80 -16.37 -17.33
CA LEU A 227 9.07 -15.76 -16.21
C LEU A 227 7.57 -16.06 -16.34
N VAL A 228 7.01 -16.65 -15.29
CA VAL A 228 5.59 -17.03 -15.23
C VAL A 228 4.84 -16.32 -14.11
N ALA A 229 5.54 -15.77 -13.11
CA ALA A 229 4.94 -14.91 -12.10
C ALA A 229 5.96 -13.90 -11.55
N PHE A 230 5.48 -12.80 -10.97
CA PHE A 230 6.27 -11.89 -10.18
C PHE A 230 5.46 -11.24 -9.06
N THR A 231 6.15 -10.80 -8.03
CA THR A 231 5.56 -10.07 -6.90
C THR A 231 6.55 -9.04 -6.38
N PHE A 232 6.06 -7.91 -5.87
CA PHE A 232 6.88 -6.94 -5.15
C PHE A 232 6.07 -6.17 -4.11
N GLY A 233 6.79 -5.64 -3.13
CA GLY A 233 6.22 -5.00 -1.97
C GLY A 233 7.24 -4.21 -1.14
N GLY A 234 6.79 -3.69 0.00
CA GLY A 234 7.62 -2.90 0.89
C GLY A 234 7.05 -2.81 2.31
N PRO A 235 7.84 -2.36 3.28
CA PRO A 235 7.36 -2.16 4.64
C PRO A 235 6.30 -1.06 4.71
N ILE A 236 5.21 -1.32 5.41
CA ILE A 236 4.26 -0.29 5.85
C ILE A 236 4.85 0.38 7.09
N ASN A 237 5.18 -0.44 8.10
CA ASN A 237 5.76 -0.02 9.37
C ASN A 237 6.89 -1.00 9.79
N HIS A 238 7.28 -1.01 11.07
CA HIS A 238 8.36 -1.87 11.58
C HIS A 238 8.06 -3.37 11.60
N ASP A 239 6.79 -3.81 11.55
CA ASP A 239 6.40 -5.22 11.69
C ASP A 239 5.48 -5.74 10.57
N THR A 240 5.09 -4.88 9.62
CA THR A 240 4.13 -5.20 8.56
C THR A 240 4.71 -4.88 7.18
N PHE A 241 4.66 -5.87 6.29
CA PHE A 241 5.09 -5.76 4.89
C PHE A 241 3.86 -5.86 3.98
N ASP A 242 3.73 -4.91 3.06
CA ASP A 242 2.68 -4.89 2.03
C ASP A 242 3.17 -5.60 0.77
N VAL A 243 2.37 -6.51 0.23
CA VAL A 243 2.56 -7.09 -1.10
C VAL A 243 1.72 -6.27 -2.07
N CYS A 244 2.33 -5.25 -2.67
CA CYS A 244 1.63 -4.26 -3.47
C CYS A 244 1.12 -4.82 -4.80
N VAL A 245 1.89 -5.72 -5.43
CA VAL A 245 1.56 -6.34 -6.71
C VAL A 245 1.97 -7.80 -6.69
N GLU A 246 1.08 -8.67 -7.16
CA GLU A 246 1.35 -10.08 -7.42
C GLU A 246 0.64 -10.47 -8.72
N LYS A 247 1.38 -11.00 -9.69
CA LYS A 247 0.88 -11.35 -11.03
C LYS A 247 1.43 -12.68 -11.48
N ALA A 248 0.61 -13.50 -12.10
CA ALA A 248 1.02 -14.78 -12.68
C ALA A 248 0.29 -15.10 -13.99
N ASP A 249 0.96 -15.87 -14.86
CA ASP A 249 0.41 -16.48 -16.07
C ASP A 249 -0.56 -17.60 -15.67
N LEU A 250 -1.85 -17.40 -15.95
CA LEU A 250 -2.92 -18.34 -15.56
C LEU A 250 -2.83 -19.71 -16.25
N ASN A 251 -1.96 -19.86 -17.26
CA ASN A 251 -1.70 -21.16 -17.88
C ASN A 251 -0.80 -22.06 -17.01
N TYR A 252 -0.20 -21.52 -15.94
CA TYR A 252 0.66 -22.26 -15.01
C TYR A 252 -0.09 -22.47 -13.69
N ASP A 253 -0.74 -23.64 -13.55
CA ASP A 253 -1.53 -23.97 -12.35
C ASP A 253 -0.66 -23.97 -11.09
N GLY A 254 -1.03 -23.14 -10.11
CA GLY A 254 -0.30 -22.97 -8.85
C GLY A 254 0.83 -21.93 -8.87
N ALA A 255 0.90 -21.06 -9.89
CA ALA A 255 1.89 -19.98 -9.96
C ALA A 255 1.62 -18.78 -9.01
N TYR A 256 0.36 -18.59 -8.58
CA TYR A 256 -0.02 -17.69 -7.47
C TYR A 256 0.11 -18.39 -6.11
#